data_AF-A0A1J5RGS1-F1
#
_entry.id   AF-A0A1J5RGS1-F1
#
_cell.length_a   1.000
_cell.length_b   1.000
_cell.length_c   1.000
_cell.angle_alpha   90.00
_cell.angle_beta   90.00
_cell.angle_gamma   90.00
#
_symmetry.space_group_name_H-M   'P 1'
#
loop_
_entity.id
_entity.type
_entity.pdbx_description
1 polymer ?
#
loop_
_entity_poly.entity_id
_entity_poly.type
_entity_poly.pdbx_seq_one_letter_code
_entity_poly.pdbx_strand_id
1 'polypeptide(L)'
;MTEQEKIEILNKVKEWFRTTIIPNHISNTEKLTDPDEFNINPFLVSYIAAYLTGELTPTSIAKALIYPRVLGTSITTSFGQNMQTFISDVLSDTFGSLVPGIDIEFTDALDGRKKYCQAKLGPNTINKDDVVTIHDHFRAAKNLGRTNNLPVQQHDLVVGILYGESGQESSHYKKLRDTHDYPLYIGMDFWHRLTGDENFYAELTTAIAEVAIEAQGKDLIEDVSNTLAQSEVIKKLAGEN
;
A
#
# COMPACT_ATOMS: atom_id res chain seq x y z
N MET A 1 11.32 4.53 21.22
CA MET A 1 11.27 5.61 20.21
C MET A 1 11.08 6.94 20.91
N THR A 2 11.65 8.02 20.40
CA THR A 2 11.41 9.38 20.89
C THR A 2 10.21 10.01 20.17
N GLU A 3 9.59 11.03 20.77
CA GLU A 3 8.50 11.79 20.12
C GLU A 3 8.96 12.45 18.80
N GLN A 4 10.24 12.85 18.71
CA GLN A 4 10.78 13.43 17.49
C GLN A 4 10.82 12.42 16.34
N GLU A 5 11.23 11.18 16.60
CA GLU A 5 11.26 10.11 15.59
C GLU A 5 9.83 9.74 15.14
N LYS A 6 8.85 9.73 16.07
CA LYS A 6 7.43 9.52 15.72
C LYS A 6 6.94 10.58 14.75
N ILE A 7 7.17 11.86 15.08
CA ILE A 7 6.80 13.00 14.22
C ILE A 7 7.50 12.91 12.86
N GLU A 8 8.77 12.48 12.83
CA GLU A 8 9.51 12.30 11.59
C GLU A 8 8.86 11.24 10.69
N ILE A 9 8.47 10.07 11.22
CA ILE A 9 7.73 9.06 10.45
C ILE A 9 6.44 9.64 9.89
N LEU A 10 5.64 10.31 10.73
CA LEU A 10 4.37 10.90 10.28
C LEU A 10 4.59 11.89 9.14
N ASN A 11 5.63 12.73 9.24
CA ASN A 11 5.99 13.68 8.17
C ASN A 11 6.49 12.98 6.91
N LYS A 12 7.30 11.92 7.03
CA LYS A 12 7.79 11.12 5.90
C LYS A 12 6.66 10.41 5.16
N VAL A 13 5.67 9.86 5.89
CA VAL A 13 4.48 9.27 5.26
C VAL A 13 3.70 10.32 4.48
N LYS A 14 3.48 11.50 5.07
CA LYS A 14 2.83 12.62 4.37
C LYS A 14 3.57 12.98 3.09
N GLU A 15 4.88 13.14 3.19
CA GLU A 15 5.71 13.53 2.05
C GLU A 15 5.75 12.46 0.95
N TRP A 16 5.83 11.18 1.32
CA TRP A 16 5.77 10.07 0.37
C TRP A 16 4.43 10.05 -0.39
N PHE A 17 3.31 10.32 0.30
CA PHE A 17 2.01 10.47 -0.38
C PHE A 17 2.01 11.65 -1.37
N ARG A 18 2.53 12.82 -0.97
CA ARG A 18 2.58 14.03 -1.82
C ARG A 18 3.45 13.86 -3.05
N THR A 19 4.58 13.19 -2.91
CA THR A 19 5.60 13.12 -3.96
C THR A 19 5.48 11.88 -4.83
N THR A 20 4.91 10.80 -4.30
CA THR A 20 4.86 9.51 -4.99
C THR A 20 3.44 9.10 -5.35
N ILE A 21 2.52 9.06 -4.39
CA ILE A 21 1.18 8.48 -4.63
C ILE A 21 0.28 9.44 -5.39
N ILE A 22 0.15 10.68 -4.92
CA ILE A 22 -0.74 11.68 -5.52
C ILE A 22 -0.36 11.95 -6.98
N PRO A 23 0.91 12.25 -7.33
CA PRO A 23 1.28 12.57 -8.72
C PRO A 23 1.06 11.39 -9.67
N ASN A 24 1.36 10.16 -9.22
CA ASN A 24 1.11 8.95 -10.01
C ASN A 24 -0.38 8.74 -10.25
N HIS A 25 -1.23 8.97 -9.23
CA HIS A 25 -2.68 8.82 -9.37
C HIS A 25 -3.29 9.88 -10.28
N ILE A 26 -2.83 11.13 -10.18
CA ILE A 26 -3.21 12.23 -11.08
C ILE A 26 -2.83 11.88 -12.52
N SER A 27 -1.56 11.54 -12.77
CA SER A 27 -1.07 11.22 -14.12
C SER A 27 -1.83 10.03 -14.74
N ASN A 28 -2.19 9.03 -13.95
CA ASN A 28 -2.99 7.91 -14.43
C ASN A 28 -4.44 8.28 -14.69
N THR A 29 -4.98 9.28 -13.98
CA THR A 29 -6.34 9.80 -14.19
C THR A 29 -6.41 10.65 -15.46
N GLU A 30 -5.41 11.49 -15.73
CA GLU A 30 -5.35 12.36 -16.93
C GLU A 30 -5.38 11.58 -18.25
N LYS A 31 -4.81 10.36 -18.26
CA LYS A 31 -4.80 9.48 -19.44
C LYS A 31 -6.20 8.98 -19.83
N LEU A 32 -7.13 8.93 -18.87
CA LEU A 32 -8.47 8.35 -19.05
C LEU A 32 -9.41 9.20 -19.92
N THR A 33 -8.87 10.18 -20.63
CA THR A 33 -9.57 10.96 -21.66
C THR A 33 -9.68 10.19 -22.98
N ASP A 34 -8.90 9.13 -23.18
CA ASP A 34 -8.91 8.27 -24.36
C ASP A 34 -9.76 6.99 -24.12
N PRO A 35 -10.77 6.69 -24.96
CA PRO A 35 -11.51 5.42 -24.90
C PRO A 35 -10.64 4.16 -24.98
N ASP A 36 -9.48 4.22 -25.62
CA ASP A 36 -8.58 3.07 -25.78
C ASP A 36 -7.89 2.65 -24.47
N GLU A 37 -7.92 3.50 -23.44
CA GLU A 37 -7.48 3.14 -22.08
C GLU A 37 -8.46 2.18 -21.37
N PHE A 38 -9.60 1.88 -21.99
CA PHE A 38 -10.64 1.03 -21.44
C PHE A 38 -10.91 -0.20 -22.30
N ASN A 39 -11.01 -1.36 -21.66
CA ASN A 39 -11.58 -2.55 -22.29
C ASN A 39 -13.12 -2.50 -22.16
N ILE A 40 -13.76 -1.69 -23.01
CA ILE A 40 -15.20 -1.40 -22.92
C ILE A 40 -16.01 -2.63 -23.34
N ASN A 41 -16.87 -3.12 -22.43
CA ASN A 41 -17.88 -4.11 -22.77
C ASN A 41 -19.17 -3.40 -23.24
N PRO A 42 -19.52 -3.45 -24.53
CA PRO A 42 -20.66 -2.71 -25.08
C PRO A 42 -22.02 -3.20 -24.55
N PHE A 43 -22.11 -4.43 -24.03
CA PHE A 43 -23.35 -4.96 -23.44
C PHE A 43 -23.59 -4.47 -22.02
N LEU A 44 -22.53 -4.11 -21.29
CA LEU A 44 -22.61 -3.77 -19.88
C LEU A 44 -22.48 -2.28 -19.62
N VAL A 45 -21.71 -1.54 -20.42
CA VAL A 45 -21.36 -0.15 -20.11
C VAL A 45 -22.60 0.76 -20.03
N SER A 46 -23.56 0.61 -20.96
CA SER A 46 -24.81 1.39 -20.93
C SER A 46 -25.68 1.04 -19.73
N TYR A 47 -25.72 -0.24 -19.33
CA TYR A 47 -26.42 -0.67 -18.12
C TYR A 47 -25.78 -0.09 -16.86
N ILE A 48 -24.44 -0.15 -16.75
CA ILE A 48 -23.70 0.38 -15.59
C ILE A 48 -23.88 1.91 -15.50
N ALA A 49 -23.85 2.62 -16.62
CA ALA A 49 -24.09 4.06 -16.68
C ALA A 49 -25.49 4.45 -16.16
N ALA A 50 -26.52 3.76 -16.66
CA ALA A 50 -27.90 3.96 -16.21
C ALA A 50 -28.07 3.56 -14.74
N TYR A 51 -27.40 2.49 -14.28
CA TYR A 51 -27.44 2.06 -12.89
C TYR A 51 -26.75 3.06 -11.93
N LEU A 52 -25.63 3.67 -12.36
CA LEU A 52 -24.87 4.63 -11.58
C LEU A 52 -25.58 5.98 -11.45
N THR A 53 -26.18 6.47 -12.55
CA THR A 53 -26.66 7.86 -12.65
C THR A 53 -28.16 8.00 -12.83
N GLY A 54 -28.87 6.92 -13.18
CA GLY A 54 -30.26 6.98 -13.63
C GLY A 54 -30.43 7.42 -15.08
N GLU A 55 -29.34 7.75 -15.79
CA GLU A 55 -29.36 8.32 -17.13
C GLU A 55 -28.42 7.58 -18.08
N LEU A 56 -28.75 7.60 -19.37
CA LEU A 56 -27.86 7.14 -20.44
C LEU A 56 -27.46 8.33 -21.31
N THR A 57 -26.36 8.96 -20.96
CA THR A 57 -25.74 10.09 -21.67
C THR A 57 -24.26 9.81 -21.86
N PRO A 58 -23.56 10.51 -22.78
CA PRO A 58 -22.11 10.34 -22.93
C PRO A 58 -21.36 10.55 -21.61
N THR A 59 -21.79 11.54 -20.80
CA THR A 59 -21.22 11.80 -19.47
C THR A 59 -21.48 10.67 -18.49
N SER A 60 -22.67 10.04 -18.49
CA SER A 60 -22.91 8.92 -17.57
C SER A 60 -22.09 7.69 -17.93
N ILE A 61 -21.88 7.43 -19.23
CA ILE A 61 -20.98 6.37 -19.72
C ILE A 61 -19.52 6.66 -19.32
N ALA A 62 -19.05 7.89 -19.53
CA ALA A 62 -17.71 8.29 -19.14
C ALA A 62 -17.48 8.08 -17.63
N LYS A 63 -18.41 8.52 -16.77
CA LYS A 63 -18.33 8.31 -15.32
C LYS A 63 -18.33 6.83 -14.94
N ALA A 64 -19.15 6.00 -15.61
CA ALA A 64 -19.20 4.56 -15.39
C ALA A 64 -17.88 3.83 -15.73
N LEU A 65 -17.09 4.37 -16.67
CA LEU A 65 -15.77 3.85 -17.02
C LEU A 65 -14.68 4.39 -16.08
N ILE A 66 -14.70 5.70 -15.80
CA ILE A 66 -13.66 6.39 -15.02
C ILE A 66 -13.69 6.00 -13.55
N TYR A 67 -14.87 5.99 -12.91
CA TYR A 67 -14.95 5.80 -11.46
C TYR A 67 -14.35 4.46 -11.00
N PRO A 68 -14.66 3.31 -11.62
CA PRO A 68 -14.02 2.04 -11.25
C PRO A 68 -12.50 2.02 -11.50
N ARG A 69 -12.03 2.75 -12.52
CA ARG A 69 -10.62 2.83 -12.85
C ARG A 69 -9.85 3.67 -11.82
N VAL A 70 -10.32 4.90 -11.55
CA VAL A 70 -9.68 5.87 -10.66
C VAL A 70 -9.78 5.45 -9.19
N LEU A 71 -10.98 5.05 -8.73
CA LEU A 71 -11.25 4.73 -7.32
C LEU A 71 -10.91 3.29 -6.93
N GLY A 72 -10.55 2.46 -7.92
CA GLY A 72 -10.15 1.08 -7.71
C GLY A 72 -8.74 0.85 -8.23
N THR A 73 -8.66 0.23 -9.41
CA THR A 73 -7.41 -0.37 -9.92
C THR A 73 -6.24 0.60 -10.05
N SER A 74 -6.46 1.87 -10.40
CA SER A 74 -5.39 2.85 -10.57
C SER A 74 -4.66 3.10 -9.25
N ILE A 75 -5.40 3.50 -8.21
CA ILE A 75 -4.80 3.81 -6.91
C ILE A 75 -4.21 2.58 -6.25
N THR A 76 -4.87 1.41 -6.34
CA THR A 76 -4.33 0.17 -5.77
C THR A 76 -3.05 -0.27 -6.45
N THR A 77 -2.94 -0.07 -7.77
CA THR A 77 -1.71 -0.39 -8.52
C THR A 77 -0.60 0.59 -8.18
N SER A 78 -0.88 1.90 -8.16
CA SER A 78 0.11 2.92 -7.78
C SER A 78 0.65 2.69 -6.38
N PHE A 79 -0.23 2.40 -5.42
CA PHE A 79 0.19 2.05 -4.07
C PHE A 79 1.03 0.76 -4.06
N GLY A 80 0.59 -0.26 -4.78
CA GLY A 80 1.29 -1.55 -4.94
C GLY A 80 2.70 -1.45 -5.55
N GLN A 81 2.88 -0.64 -6.58
CA GLN A 81 4.18 -0.48 -7.27
C GLN A 81 5.19 0.30 -6.43
N ASN A 82 4.72 1.25 -5.64
CA ASN A 82 5.57 2.09 -4.79
C ASN A 82 5.76 1.49 -3.38
N MET A 83 5.32 0.26 -3.15
CA MET A 83 5.37 -0.40 -1.83
C MET A 83 6.78 -0.46 -1.24
N GLN A 84 7.79 -0.73 -2.06
CA GLN A 84 9.16 -0.82 -1.59
C GLN A 84 9.70 0.56 -1.18
N THR A 85 9.29 1.62 -1.89
CA THR A 85 9.74 2.98 -1.59
C THR A 85 9.15 3.48 -0.28
N PHE A 86 7.95 3.04 0.11
CA PHE A 86 7.44 3.32 1.45
C PHE A 86 8.42 2.82 2.53
N ILE A 87 8.88 1.57 2.43
CA ILE A 87 9.78 1.01 3.44
C ILE A 87 11.11 1.76 3.43
N SER A 88 11.70 2.01 2.25
CA SER A 88 12.97 2.72 2.17
C SER A 88 12.89 4.16 2.66
N ASP A 89 11.89 4.91 2.20
CA ASP A 89 11.82 6.36 2.34
C ASP A 89 11.21 6.77 3.68
N VAL A 90 10.38 5.91 4.29
CA VAL A 90 9.72 6.18 5.57
C VAL A 90 10.45 5.51 6.73
N LEU A 91 10.87 4.26 6.57
CA LEU A 91 11.38 3.45 7.68
C LEU A 91 12.88 3.23 7.63
N SER A 92 13.49 2.97 6.48
CA SER A 92 14.90 2.56 6.40
C SER A 92 15.88 3.69 6.73
N ASP A 93 15.52 4.96 6.54
CA ASP A 93 16.38 6.07 6.99
C ASP A 93 16.61 6.06 8.51
N THR A 94 15.61 5.61 9.28
CA THR A 94 15.65 5.63 10.75
C THR A 94 15.99 4.24 11.31
N PHE A 95 15.54 3.17 10.65
CA PHE A 95 15.63 1.80 11.14
C PHE A 95 16.33 0.84 10.18
N GLY A 96 16.93 1.33 9.09
CA GLY A 96 17.52 0.49 8.06
C GLY A 96 18.53 -0.52 8.61
N SER A 97 18.46 -1.75 8.10
CA SER A 97 19.40 -2.80 8.46
C SER A 97 20.59 -2.83 7.49
N LEU A 98 21.78 -3.10 8.03
CA LEU A 98 22.95 -3.47 7.22
C LEU A 98 23.08 -4.98 7.02
N VAL A 99 22.19 -5.77 7.62
CA VAL A 99 22.17 -7.23 7.48
C VAL A 99 21.47 -7.60 6.18
N PRO A 100 22.14 -8.33 5.26
CA PRO A 100 21.53 -8.71 3.99
C PRO A 100 20.19 -9.44 4.18
N GLY A 101 19.15 -8.95 3.51
CA GLY A 101 17.82 -9.55 3.52
C GLY A 101 16.92 -9.14 4.69
N ILE A 102 17.39 -8.25 5.57
CA ILE A 102 16.61 -7.57 6.61
C ILE A 102 16.34 -6.15 6.13
N ASP A 103 15.10 -5.68 6.25
CA ASP A 103 14.73 -4.33 5.81
C ASP A 103 15.00 -3.31 6.92
N ILE A 104 14.57 -3.64 8.15
CA ILE A 104 14.72 -2.77 9.31
C ILE A 104 15.12 -3.53 10.58
N GLU A 105 15.84 -2.85 11.46
CA GLU A 105 16.18 -3.29 12.81
C GLU A 105 15.63 -2.28 13.82
N PHE A 106 14.94 -2.76 14.85
CA PHE A 106 14.39 -1.91 15.91
C PHE A 106 14.41 -2.63 17.25
N THR A 107 14.39 -1.87 18.34
CA THR A 107 14.15 -2.44 19.67
C THR A 107 12.65 -2.43 19.91
N ASP A 108 12.06 -3.62 20.10
CA ASP A 108 10.64 -3.75 20.40
C ASP A 108 10.34 -3.06 21.73
N ALA A 109 9.42 -2.10 21.70
CA ALA A 109 9.09 -1.27 22.84
C ALA A 109 8.40 -2.06 23.97
N LEU A 110 7.83 -3.23 23.67
CA LEU A 110 7.10 -4.05 24.63
C LEU A 110 7.99 -5.06 25.34
N ASP A 111 8.96 -5.66 24.65
CA ASP A 111 9.84 -6.69 25.22
C ASP A 111 11.31 -6.25 25.39
N GLY A 112 11.69 -5.09 24.85
CA GLY A 112 13.03 -4.51 24.96
C GLY A 112 14.11 -5.24 24.15
N ARG A 113 13.74 -6.22 23.31
CA ARG A 113 14.69 -6.98 22.49
C ARG A 113 14.86 -6.35 21.12
N LYS A 114 16.07 -6.45 20.59
CA LYS A 114 16.36 -6.07 19.21
C LYS A 114 15.72 -7.06 18.24
N LYS A 115 14.98 -6.53 17.27
CA LYS A 115 14.28 -7.26 16.21
C LYS A 115 14.95 -7.01 14.87
N TYR A 116 14.99 -8.05 14.05
CA TYR A 116 15.42 -8.04 12.66
C TYR A 116 14.20 -8.32 11.82
N CYS A 117 13.72 -7.28 11.15
CA CYS A 117 12.41 -7.29 10.52
C CYS A 117 12.54 -7.34 9.01
N GLN A 118 11.80 -8.26 8.40
CA GLN A 118 11.42 -8.08 7.00
C GLN A 118 10.04 -7.45 6.95
N ALA A 119 9.96 -6.26 6.37
CA ALA A 119 8.74 -5.47 6.31
C ALA A 119 7.97 -5.74 5.02
N LYS A 120 6.64 -5.80 5.13
CA LYS A 120 5.69 -5.94 4.03
C LYS A 120 4.51 -5.03 4.32
N LEU A 121 3.85 -4.47 3.31
CA LEU A 121 2.77 -3.53 3.64
C LEU A 121 1.49 -4.23 4.11
N GLY A 122 1.08 -5.35 3.51
CA GLY A 122 -0.28 -5.88 3.74
C GLY A 122 -0.36 -7.39 3.93
N PRO A 123 -1.51 -7.89 4.41
CA PRO A 123 -1.67 -9.29 4.79
C PRO A 123 -1.66 -10.28 3.62
N ASN A 124 -1.69 -9.80 2.37
CA ASN A 124 -1.76 -10.62 1.17
C ASN A 124 -0.65 -10.31 0.15
N THR A 125 0.46 -9.71 0.60
CA THR A 125 1.47 -9.14 -0.31
C THR A 125 2.68 -10.06 -0.54
N ILE A 126 2.61 -11.32 -0.11
CA ILE A 126 3.67 -12.32 -0.35
C ILE A 126 3.11 -13.56 -1.04
N ASN A 127 3.96 -14.23 -1.80
CA ASN A 127 3.68 -15.48 -2.49
C ASN A 127 4.51 -16.64 -1.88
N LYS A 128 4.48 -17.81 -2.54
CA LYS A 128 5.20 -19.01 -2.10
C LYS A 128 6.73 -18.84 -2.11
N ASP A 129 7.27 -18.12 -3.09
CA ASP A 129 8.71 -17.93 -3.27
C ASP A 129 9.24 -16.91 -2.26
N ASP A 130 8.43 -15.91 -1.92
CA ASP A 130 8.71 -15.01 -0.81
C ASP A 130 8.91 -15.78 0.48
N VAL A 131 8.02 -16.72 0.86
CA VAL A 131 8.16 -17.51 2.11
C VAL A 131 9.54 -18.17 2.22
N VAL A 132 10.06 -18.74 1.12
CA VAL A 132 11.39 -19.35 1.09
C VAL A 132 12.47 -18.29 1.28
N THR A 133 12.35 -17.17 0.55
CA THR A 133 13.29 -16.05 0.59
C THR A 133 13.38 -15.43 1.99
N ILE A 134 12.24 -15.13 2.63
CA ILE A 134 12.18 -14.61 4.00
C ILE A 134 12.88 -15.57 4.96
N HIS A 135 12.55 -16.85 4.87
CA HIS A 135 13.13 -17.86 5.74
C HIS A 135 14.66 -17.97 5.58
N ASP A 136 15.17 -17.92 4.35
CA ASP A 136 16.60 -17.99 4.08
C ASP A 136 17.33 -16.71 4.53
N HIS A 137 16.75 -15.52 4.33
CA HIS A 137 17.28 -14.26 4.87
C HIS A 137 17.39 -14.30 6.39
N PHE A 138 16.33 -14.73 7.09
CA PHE A 138 16.34 -14.86 8.54
C PHE A 138 17.33 -15.90 9.04
N ARG A 139 17.49 -17.02 8.33
CA ARG A 139 18.51 -18.02 8.65
C ARG A 139 19.92 -17.44 8.50
N ALA A 140 20.17 -16.69 7.43
CA ALA A 140 21.45 -16.03 7.19
C ALA A 140 21.76 -14.98 8.28
N ALA A 141 20.78 -14.12 8.62
CA ALA A 141 20.91 -13.12 9.68
C ALA A 141 21.23 -13.78 11.04
N LYS A 142 20.53 -14.86 11.39
CA LYS A 142 20.78 -15.61 12.63
C LYS A 142 22.20 -16.22 12.65
N ASN A 143 22.64 -16.79 11.53
CA ASN A 143 23.99 -17.35 11.41
C ASN A 143 25.07 -16.27 11.53
N LEU A 144 24.86 -15.11 10.90
CA LEU A 144 25.76 -13.96 11.03
C LEU A 144 25.82 -13.46 12.48
N GLY A 145 24.67 -13.41 13.17
CA GLY A 145 24.61 -13.11 14.60
C GLY A 145 25.50 -14.05 15.43
N ARG A 146 25.39 -15.37 15.19
CA ARG A 146 26.25 -16.37 15.86
C ARG A 146 27.73 -16.15 15.61
N THR A 147 28.13 -15.87 14.36
CA THR A 147 29.53 -15.58 14.00
C THR A 147 30.07 -14.37 14.75
N ASN A 148 29.23 -13.37 15.00
CA ASN A 148 29.58 -12.15 15.73
C ASN A 148 29.27 -12.22 17.22
N ASN A 149 28.99 -13.40 17.77
CA ASN A 149 28.64 -13.63 19.18
C ASN A 149 27.43 -12.80 19.68
N LEU A 150 26.49 -12.50 18.78
CA LEU A 150 25.21 -11.85 19.08
C LEU A 150 24.13 -12.92 19.29
N PRO A 151 23.41 -12.91 20.43
CA PRO A 151 22.41 -13.93 20.76
C PRO A 151 21.07 -13.69 20.07
N VAL A 152 21.05 -13.75 18.73
CA VAL A 152 19.82 -13.60 17.92
C VAL A 152 18.94 -14.85 18.08
N GLN A 153 17.76 -14.67 18.67
CA GLN A 153 16.78 -15.73 18.90
C GLN A 153 15.80 -15.85 17.73
N GLN A 154 15.02 -16.93 17.70
CA GLN A 154 14.03 -17.14 16.64
C GLN A 154 12.98 -16.02 16.63
N HIS A 155 12.45 -15.66 17.81
CA HIS A 155 11.45 -14.60 17.97
C HIS A 155 12.02 -13.17 17.86
N ASP A 156 13.31 -13.02 17.57
CA ASP A 156 13.89 -11.72 17.18
C ASP A 156 13.80 -11.50 15.66
N LEU A 157 13.53 -12.55 14.88
CA LEU A 157 13.40 -12.51 13.42
C LEU A 157 11.90 -12.37 13.09
N VAL A 158 11.46 -11.16 12.77
CA VAL A 158 10.03 -10.81 12.73
C VAL A 158 9.59 -10.43 11.34
N VAL A 159 8.36 -10.76 10.98
CA VAL A 159 7.74 -10.26 9.76
C VAL A 159 6.79 -9.13 10.15
N GLY A 160 7.12 -7.91 9.74
CA GLY A 160 6.27 -6.73 9.95
C GLY A 160 5.30 -6.57 8.78
N ILE A 161 4.02 -6.44 9.07
CA ILE A 161 2.95 -6.18 8.11
C ILE A 161 2.35 -4.82 8.46
N LEU A 162 2.63 -3.77 7.66
CA LEU A 162 2.39 -2.38 8.07
C LEU A 162 0.90 -1.98 8.18
N TYR A 163 0.00 -2.64 7.44
CA TYR A 163 -1.45 -2.42 7.51
C TYR A 163 -2.21 -3.75 7.50
N GLY A 164 -3.48 -3.69 7.91
CA GLY A 164 -4.38 -4.84 8.02
C GLY A 164 -4.61 -5.26 9.47
N GLU A 165 -5.42 -6.29 9.63
CA GLU A 165 -5.82 -6.81 10.95
C GLU A 165 -5.39 -8.25 11.13
N SER A 166 -5.14 -8.64 12.39
CA SER A 166 -4.83 -10.02 12.72
C SER A 166 -5.98 -10.95 12.29
N GLY A 167 -5.62 -12.10 11.72
CA GLY A 167 -6.55 -13.05 11.13
C GLY A 167 -6.70 -12.90 9.61
N GLN A 168 -6.41 -11.72 9.06
CA GLN A 168 -6.46 -11.46 7.61
C GLN A 168 -5.23 -12.00 6.86
N GLU A 169 -4.20 -12.45 7.57
CA GLU A 169 -2.96 -12.90 6.97
C GLU A 169 -3.21 -14.09 6.02
N SER A 170 -2.59 -14.01 4.85
CA SER A 170 -2.65 -15.08 3.85
C SER A 170 -2.08 -16.39 4.39
N SER A 171 -2.41 -17.50 3.72
CA SER A 171 -1.82 -18.81 4.04
C SER A 171 -0.29 -18.81 3.96
N HIS A 172 0.31 -17.94 3.16
CA HIS A 172 1.76 -17.79 3.04
C HIS A 172 2.39 -17.19 4.30
N TYR A 173 1.79 -16.14 4.88
CA TYR A 173 2.24 -15.60 6.16
C TYR A 173 2.04 -16.60 7.29
N LYS A 174 0.87 -17.25 7.34
CA LYS A 174 0.60 -18.30 8.32
C LYS A 174 1.64 -19.41 8.28
N LYS A 175 2.14 -19.76 7.09
CA LYS A 175 3.25 -20.73 6.94
C LYS A 175 4.57 -20.25 7.59
N LEU A 176 4.92 -18.96 7.48
CA LEU A 176 6.11 -18.40 8.16
C LEU A 176 6.01 -18.54 9.68
N ARG A 177 4.83 -18.28 10.25
CA ARG A 177 4.55 -18.47 11.67
C ARG A 177 4.52 -19.95 12.06
N ASP A 178 3.65 -20.72 11.42
CA ASP A 178 3.29 -22.07 11.87
C ASP A 178 4.37 -23.11 11.54
N THR A 179 5.15 -22.91 10.47
CA THR A 179 6.21 -23.84 10.06
C THR A 179 7.60 -23.39 10.51
N HIS A 180 7.87 -22.08 10.48
CA HIS A 180 9.20 -21.54 10.75
C HIS A 180 9.29 -20.75 12.07
N ASP A 181 8.19 -20.63 12.82
CA ASP A 181 8.14 -20.01 14.15
C ASP A 181 8.58 -18.52 14.15
N TYR A 182 8.31 -17.82 13.04
CA TYR A 182 8.54 -16.38 12.95
C TYR A 182 7.31 -15.61 13.47
N PRO A 183 7.49 -14.67 14.41
CA PRO A 183 6.43 -13.75 14.80
C PRO A 183 5.95 -12.92 13.62
N LEU A 184 4.64 -12.72 13.55
CA LEU A 184 3.99 -11.81 12.60
C LEU A 184 3.42 -10.64 13.39
N TYR A 185 3.86 -9.43 13.08
CA TYR A 185 3.30 -8.22 13.67
C TYR A 185 2.53 -7.49 12.59
N ILE A 186 1.24 -7.22 12.80
CA ILE A 186 0.35 -6.69 11.76
C ILE A 186 -0.37 -5.43 12.20
N GLY A 187 -0.38 -4.43 11.31
CA GLY A 187 -1.07 -3.15 11.48
C GLY A 187 -0.71 -2.54 12.82
N MET A 188 -1.73 -2.30 13.64
CA MET A 188 -1.60 -1.70 14.97
C MET A 188 -0.55 -2.40 15.86
N ASP A 189 -0.44 -3.74 15.85
CA ASP A 189 0.54 -4.46 16.68
C ASP A 189 1.98 -4.19 16.23
N PHE A 190 2.23 -4.15 14.91
CA PHE A 190 3.55 -3.78 14.38
C PHE A 190 3.96 -2.38 14.83
N TRP A 191 3.07 -1.40 14.65
CA TRP A 191 3.38 -0.03 15.00
C TRP A 191 3.52 0.17 16.51
N HIS A 192 2.68 -0.47 17.32
CA HIS A 192 2.80 -0.42 18.78
C HIS A 192 4.14 -0.98 19.25
N ARG A 193 4.62 -2.09 18.68
CA ARG A 193 5.93 -2.66 19.00
C ARG A 193 7.09 -1.80 18.52
N LEU A 194 6.95 -1.13 17.38
CA LEU A 194 7.97 -0.24 16.83
C LEU A 194 8.09 1.05 17.66
N THR A 195 6.96 1.65 18.03
CA THR A 195 6.92 3.01 18.61
C THR A 195 6.73 3.03 20.12
N GLY A 196 6.11 2.00 20.69
CA GLY A 196 5.62 1.96 22.07
C GLY A 196 4.31 2.70 22.29
N ASP A 197 3.60 3.05 21.22
CA ASP A 197 2.39 3.87 21.26
C ASP A 197 1.23 3.19 20.51
N GLU A 198 0.20 2.80 21.27
CA GLU A 198 -1.02 2.14 20.77
C GLU A 198 -1.81 3.02 19.80
N ASN A 199 -1.69 4.35 19.92
CA ASN A 199 -2.43 5.29 19.08
C ASN A 199 -1.69 5.62 17.78
N PHE A 200 -0.41 5.27 17.67
CA PHE A 200 0.43 5.68 16.53
C PHE A 200 -0.13 5.22 15.18
N TYR A 201 -0.73 4.04 15.12
CA TYR A 201 -1.36 3.57 13.87
C TYR A 201 -2.54 4.47 13.46
N ALA A 202 -3.35 4.94 14.42
CA ALA A 202 -4.45 5.87 14.14
C ALA A 202 -3.91 7.25 13.71
N GLU A 203 -2.84 7.73 14.34
CA GLU A 203 -2.16 8.96 13.94
C GLU A 203 -1.60 8.86 12.52
N LEU A 204 -1.02 7.71 12.17
CA LEU A 204 -0.54 7.41 10.81
C LEU A 204 -1.67 7.51 9.79
N THR A 205 -2.83 6.92 10.08
CA THR A 205 -4.00 7.01 9.19
C THR A 205 -4.53 8.44 9.07
N THR A 206 -4.50 9.20 10.16
CA THR A 206 -4.89 10.62 10.17
C THR A 206 -3.93 11.46 9.33
N ALA A 207 -2.63 11.23 9.48
CA ALA A 207 -1.60 11.90 8.71
C ALA A 207 -1.77 11.68 7.20
N ILE A 208 -2.09 10.46 6.78
CA ILE A 208 -2.40 10.14 5.38
C ILE A 208 -3.66 10.87 4.93
N ALA A 209 -4.72 10.88 5.75
CA ALA A 209 -5.99 11.52 5.41
C ALA A 209 -5.85 13.04 5.20
N GLU A 210 -5.02 13.71 6.01
CA GLU A 210 -4.72 15.13 5.86
C GLU A 210 -4.12 15.46 4.49
N VAL A 211 -3.18 14.63 4.02
CA VAL A 211 -2.55 14.80 2.70
C VAL A 211 -3.45 14.38 1.56
N ALA A 212 -4.30 13.37 1.76
CA ALA A 212 -5.24 12.92 0.74
C ALA A 212 -6.21 14.04 0.28
N ILE A 213 -6.55 14.98 1.17
CA ILE A 213 -7.37 16.16 0.83
C ILE A 213 -6.65 17.07 -0.17
N GLU A 214 -5.32 17.12 -0.15
CA GLU A 214 -4.50 17.93 -1.08
C GLU A 214 -4.59 17.42 -2.52
N ALA A 215 -4.96 16.15 -2.74
CA ALA A 215 -5.04 15.58 -4.08
C ALA A 215 -6.09 16.28 -4.97
N GLN A 216 -7.10 16.93 -4.37
CA GLN A 216 -8.16 17.70 -5.06
C GLN A 216 -8.74 17.03 -6.32
N GLY A 217 -8.78 15.70 -6.34
CA GLY A 217 -9.04 14.93 -7.58
C GLY A 217 -10.46 15.05 -8.12
N LYS A 218 -11.39 15.70 -7.40
CA LYS A 218 -12.78 15.85 -7.83
C LYS A 218 -12.87 16.57 -9.17
N ASP A 219 -12.26 17.74 -9.27
CA ASP A 219 -12.36 18.60 -10.46
C ASP A 219 -11.65 17.93 -11.65
N LEU A 220 -10.49 17.30 -11.40
CA LEU A 220 -9.78 16.49 -12.39
C LEU A 220 -10.66 15.34 -12.94
N ILE A 221 -11.32 14.58 -12.06
CA ILE A 221 -12.20 13.48 -12.48
C ILE A 221 -13.38 14.02 -13.31
N GLU A 222 -13.93 15.17 -12.96
CA GLU A 222 -15.01 15.82 -13.70
C GLU A 222 -14.54 16.27 -15.09
N ASP A 223 -13.39 16.94 -15.19
CA ASP A 223 -12.81 17.40 -16.45
C ASP A 223 -12.45 16.23 -17.38
N VAL A 224 -11.84 15.18 -16.84
CA VAL A 224 -11.53 13.95 -17.59
C VAL A 224 -12.81 13.26 -18.05
N SER A 225 -13.85 13.21 -17.20
CA SER A 225 -15.15 12.63 -17.59
C SER A 225 -15.83 13.42 -18.69
N ASN A 226 -15.80 14.74 -18.61
CA ASN A 226 -16.38 15.62 -19.62
C ASN A 226 -15.62 15.51 -20.95
N THR A 227 -14.29 15.38 -20.90
CA THR A 227 -13.46 15.20 -22.09
C THR A 227 -13.69 13.85 -22.74
N LEU A 228 -13.68 12.75 -21.96
CA LEU A 228 -13.95 11.41 -22.47
C LEU A 228 -15.34 11.31 -23.11
N ALA A 229 -16.34 11.97 -22.52
CA ALA A 229 -17.71 12.03 -23.04
C ALA A 229 -17.83 12.68 -24.42
N GLN A 230 -16.87 13.52 -24.84
CA GLN A 230 -16.88 14.13 -26.18
C GLN A 230 -16.40 13.19 -27.29
N SER A 231 -15.82 12.05 -26.95
CA SER A 231 -15.33 11.09 -27.95
C SER A 231 -16.48 10.41 -28.70
N GLU A 232 -16.30 10.19 -30.00
CA GLU A 232 -17.31 9.56 -30.85
C GLU A 232 -17.67 8.13 -30.41
N VAL A 233 -16.69 7.41 -29.84
CA VAL A 233 -16.92 6.08 -29.25
C VAL A 233 -17.94 6.15 -28.12
N ILE A 234 -17.79 7.10 -27.21
CA ILE A 234 -18.65 7.23 -26.03
C ILE A 234 -20.03 7.76 -26.41
N LYS A 235 -20.10 8.74 -27.32
CA LYS A 235 -21.37 9.23 -27.88
C LYS A 235 -22.18 8.11 -28.53
N LYS A 236 -21.53 7.28 -29.35
CA LYS A 236 -22.18 6.13 -29.99
C LYS A 236 -22.71 5.11 -28.97
N LEU A 237 -21.98 4.87 -27.88
CA LEU A 237 -22.44 3.98 -26.81
C LEU A 237 -23.64 4.55 -26.02
N ALA A 238 -23.81 5.87 -26.02
CA ALA A 238 -24.98 6.56 -25.48
C ALA A 238 -26.17 6.59 -26.46
N GLY A 239 -25.98 6.12 -27.69
CA GLY A 239 -27.01 6.13 -28.73
C GLY A 239 -27.12 7.45 -29.50
N GLU A 240 -26.11 8.32 -29.41
CA GLU A 240 -25.98 9.48 -30.28
C GLU A 240 -25.49 9.03 -31.68
N ASN A 241 -26.03 9.66 -32.73
CA ASN A 241 -25.70 9.38 -34.13
C ASN A 241 -24.71 10.39 -34.70
#